data_AF-A0A9F2MVV3-F1
#
_entry.id   AF-A0A9F2MVV3-F1
#
_cell.length_a   1.000
_cell.length_b   1.000
_cell.length_c   1.000
_cell.angle_alpha   90.00
_cell.angle_beta   90.00
_cell.angle_gamma   90.00
#
_symmetry.space_group_name_H-M   'P 1'
#
loop_
_entity.id
_entity.type
_entity.pdbx_description
1 polymer ?
#
loop_
_entity_poly.entity_id
_entity_poly.type
_entity_poly.pdbx_seq_one_letter_code
_entity_poly.pdbx_strand_id
1 'polypeptide(L)'
;MAAPSWLWVPQLFLCLMVPSAAALQVEASEQVCGCCAGPMRNESVAAVFCGSRWDRVRRGRCCLEGDQKIVLGLDFGNCSLHRLCSSFQEVSTAFVIDLTDNPLESLPEGSFQGFTQLQTLALPLKLDCPGGSEVWKNITIQGNNRLCQDQRNPCNGSGGFDSLCPEGSLCTSDGPGLSQCLCVDPYHGYKCLRQGNFPYLLFFGTLGAITTILSALLWITQRRKAKTF
;
A
#
# COMPACT_ATOMS: atom_id res chain seq x y z
N MET A 1 43.46 -32.71 28.16
CA MET A 1 42.62 -31.71 28.85
C MET A 1 41.82 -30.99 27.78
N ALA A 2 40.54 -31.34 27.64
CA ALA A 2 39.63 -30.77 26.67
C ALA A 2 38.99 -29.50 27.24
N ALA A 3 39.02 -28.41 26.48
CA ALA A 3 38.34 -27.16 26.81
C ALA A 3 36.86 -27.25 26.39
N PRO A 4 35.93 -26.63 27.14
CA PRO A 4 34.50 -26.86 26.96
C PRO A 4 33.91 -25.98 25.84
N SER A 5 33.10 -26.62 25.01
CA SER A 5 32.35 -26.09 23.88
C SER A 5 30.99 -25.53 24.31
N TRP A 6 30.94 -24.32 24.87
CA TRP A 6 29.67 -23.68 25.24
C TRP A 6 29.78 -22.17 25.10
N LEU A 7 29.62 -21.61 23.90
CA LEU A 7 29.50 -20.15 23.73
C LEU A 7 28.90 -19.70 22.37
N TRP A 8 28.00 -20.46 21.74
CA TRP A 8 27.39 -20.01 20.47
C TRP A 8 25.92 -20.48 20.32
N VAL A 9 25.03 -20.15 21.28
CA VAL A 9 23.56 -20.34 21.09
C VAL A 9 22.68 -19.19 21.65
N PRO A 10 22.96 -17.89 21.45
CA PRO A 10 21.91 -16.89 21.66
C PRO A 10 21.55 -16.06 20.42
N GLN A 11 21.78 -16.56 19.21
CA GLN A 11 21.43 -15.84 17.97
C GLN A 11 20.34 -16.47 17.10
N LEU A 12 19.83 -17.66 17.44
CA LEU A 12 18.78 -18.30 16.64
C LEU A 12 17.34 -17.97 17.05
N PHE A 13 17.12 -17.34 18.22
CA PHE A 13 15.77 -17.13 18.75
C PHE A 13 15.10 -15.80 18.35
N LEU A 14 15.80 -14.88 17.66
CA LEU A 14 15.23 -13.57 17.29
C LEU A 14 14.57 -13.54 15.89
N CYS A 15 14.63 -14.61 15.11
CA CYS A 15 14.07 -14.67 13.75
C CYS A 15 12.67 -15.29 13.64
N LEU A 16 12.08 -15.78 14.74
CA LEU A 16 10.81 -16.53 14.70
C LEU A 16 9.55 -15.72 15.05
N MET A 17 9.67 -14.43 15.35
CA MET A 17 8.53 -13.59 15.79
C MET A 17 8.21 -12.43 14.85
N VAL A 18 8.78 -12.40 13.64
CA VAL A 18 8.31 -11.47 12.60
C VAL A 18 7.36 -12.27 11.70
N PRO A 19 6.03 -12.09 11.83
CA PRO A 19 5.11 -12.68 10.87
C PRO A 19 5.50 -12.24 9.46
N SER A 20 5.66 -13.21 8.57
CA SER A 20 6.00 -12.94 7.17
C SER A 20 4.92 -12.04 6.55
N ALA A 21 5.28 -11.08 5.70
CA ALA A 21 4.33 -10.15 5.08
C ALA A 21 3.18 -10.87 4.36
N ALA A 22 3.46 -12.05 3.80
CA ALA A 22 2.44 -12.92 3.20
C ALA A 22 1.40 -13.45 4.19
N ALA A 23 1.78 -13.69 5.45
CA ALA A 23 0.85 -14.15 6.49
C ALA A 23 -0.09 -13.01 6.94
N LEU A 24 0.44 -11.79 7.10
CA LEU A 24 -0.38 -10.59 7.37
C LEU A 24 -1.40 -10.32 6.27
N GLN A 25 -1.00 -10.47 5.01
CA GLN A 25 -1.86 -10.19 3.87
C GLN A 25 -3.04 -11.20 3.76
N VAL A 26 -2.82 -12.46 4.15
CA VAL A 26 -3.87 -13.48 4.18
C VAL A 26 -4.89 -13.18 5.29
N GLU A 27 -4.45 -12.86 6.50
CA GLU A 27 -5.35 -12.49 7.61
C GLU A 27 -6.18 -11.24 7.29
N ALA A 28 -5.56 -10.23 6.67
CA ALA A 28 -6.26 -9.02 6.26
C ALA A 28 -7.32 -9.28 5.19
N SER A 29 -7.02 -10.12 4.19
CA SER A 29 -7.99 -10.48 3.15
C SER A 29 -9.22 -11.19 3.73
N GLU A 30 -9.03 -12.06 4.72
CA GLU A 30 -10.12 -12.77 5.39
C GLU A 30 -10.97 -11.82 6.23
N GLN A 31 -10.34 -10.86 6.92
CA GLN A 31 -11.04 -9.81 7.67
C GLN A 31 -11.91 -8.93 6.76
N VAL A 32 -11.40 -8.55 5.58
CA VAL A 32 -12.16 -7.76 4.61
C VAL A 32 -13.33 -8.57 4.04
N CYS A 33 -13.09 -9.84 3.65
CA CYS A 33 -14.13 -10.70 3.10
C CYS A 33 -15.21 -11.09 4.11
N GLY A 34 -14.86 -11.11 5.40
CA GLY A 34 -15.77 -11.34 6.52
C GLY A 34 -16.43 -10.09 7.10
N CYS A 35 -16.07 -8.89 6.62
CA CYS A 35 -16.57 -7.62 7.16
C CYS A 35 -18.10 -7.49 7.06
N CYS A 36 -18.68 -8.05 6.00
CA CYS A 36 -20.12 -8.12 5.83
C CYS A 36 -20.58 -9.57 5.74
N ALA A 37 -21.59 -9.92 6.54
CA ALA A 37 -22.11 -11.27 6.60
C ALA A 37 -22.91 -11.64 5.35
N GLY A 38 -22.94 -12.94 5.08
CA GLY A 38 -23.72 -13.54 3.99
C GLY A 38 -22.95 -13.70 2.69
N PRO A 39 -23.59 -14.31 1.67
CA PRO A 39 -23.00 -14.49 0.36
C PRO A 39 -23.05 -13.20 -0.48
N MET A 40 -22.19 -13.13 -1.48
CA MET A 40 -22.25 -12.14 -2.55
C MET A 40 -23.62 -12.15 -3.25
N ARG A 41 -24.22 -10.97 -3.46
CA ARG A 41 -25.52 -10.77 -4.10
C ARG A 41 -25.41 -11.04 -5.60
N ASN A 42 -26.24 -11.92 -6.15
CA ASN A 42 -26.11 -12.35 -7.56
C ASN A 42 -26.12 -11.21 -8.59
N GLU A 43 -26.82 -10.12 -8.31
CA GLU A 43 -26.98 -8.97 -9.20
C GLU A 43 -25.95 -7.85 -8.94
N SER A 44 -25.07 -7.99 -7.94
CA SER A 44 -24.04 -6.99 -7.68
C SER A 44 -23.03 -6.96 -8.83
N VAL A 45 -22.44 -5.79 -9.04
CA VAL A 45 -21.42 -5.62 -10.10
C VAL A 45 -20.23 -6.56 -9.87
N ALA A 46 -19.88 -6.82 -8.61
CA ALA A 46 -18.83 -7.75 -8.22
C ALA A 46 -19.22 -9.21 -8.52
N ALA A 47 -20.48 -9.62 -8.32
CA ALA A 47 -20.93 -10.97 -8.63
C ALA A 47 -20.92 -11.28 -10.13
N VAL A 48 -21.41 -10.33 -10.93
CA VAL A 48 -21.40 -10.44 -12.39
C VAL A 48 -19.95 -10.54 -12.89
N PHE A 49 -19.07 -9.67 -12.39
CA PHE A 49 -17.64 -9.72 -12.71
C PHE A 49 -17.00 -11.06 -12.29
N CYS A 50 -17.33 -11.57 -11.10
CA CYS A 50 -16.77 -12.83 -10.63
C CYS A 50 -17.22 -14.03 -11.48
N GLY A 51 -18.49 -14.04 -11.91
CA GLY A 51 -19.05 -15.09 -12.75
C GLY A 51 -18.61 -15.05 -14.21
N SER A 52 -17.93 -13.98 -14.64
CA SER A 52 -17.47 -13.82 -16.03
C SER A 52 -16.33 -14.76 -16.43
N ARG A 53 -15.60 -15.31 -15.46
CA ARG A 53 -14.52 -16.27 -15.68
C ARG A 53 -14.61 -17.43 -14.70
N TRP A 54 -14.12 -18.58 -15.14
CA TRP A 54 -14.21 -19.86 -14.42
C TRP A 54 -13.08 -20.06 -13.39
N ASP A 55 -12.00 -19.31 -13.49
CA ASP A 55 -10.83 -19.33 -12.59
C ASP A 55 -11.05 -18.51 -11.30
N ARG A 56 -12.18 -17.84 -11.19
CA ARG A 56 -12.53 -16.97 -10.07
C ARG A 56 -13.48 -17.68 -9.11
N VAL A 57 -13.20 -17.55 -7.82
CA VAL A 57 -13.96 -18.22 -6.76
C VAL A 57 -14.61 -17.17 -5.85
N ARG A 58 -15.90 -17.36 -5.57
CA ARG A 58 -16.64 -16.54 -4.61
C ARG A 58 -16.41 -17.09 -3.19
N ARG A 59 -15.97 -16.24 -2.27
CA ARG A 59 -15.85 -16.55 -0.83
C ARG A 59 -16.48 -15.45 -0.01
N GLY A 60 -17.57 -15.77 0.70
CA GLY A 60 -18.38 -14.76 1.37
C GLY A 60 -18.83 -13.70 0.36
N ARG A 61 -18.38 -12.47 0.57
CA ARG A 61 -18.64 -11.31 -0.30
C ARG A 61 -17.44 -10.89 -1.15
N CYS A 62 -16.41 -11.72 -1.24
CA CYS A 62 -15.25 -11.50 -2.10
C CYS A 62 -15.28 -12.37 -3.35
N CYS A 63 -14.76 -11.82 -4.44
CA CYS A 63 -14.30 -12.55 -5.60
C CYS A 63 -12.78 -12.69 -5.56
N LEU A 64 -12.29 -13.92 -5.58
CA LEU A 64 -10.88 -14.25 -5.43
C LEU A 64 -10.33 -14.88 -6.72
N GLU A 65 -9.06 -14.62 -7.03
CA GLU A 65 -8.32 -15.28 -8.10
C GLU A 65 -7.04 -15.94 -7.55
N GLY A 66 -6.59 -16.99 -8.26
CA GLY A 66 -5.46 -17.81 -7.86
C GLY A 66 -5.79 -18.74 -6.69
N ASP A 67 -4.79 -19.06 -5.86
CA ASP A 67 -4.92 -19.89 -4.64
C ASP A 67 -5.66 -19.14 -3.50
N GLN A 68 -6.69 -18.38 -3.87
CA GLN A 68 -7.59 -17.63 -2.99
C GLN A 68 -6.93 -16.49 -2.18
N LYS A 69 -5.84 -15.93 -2.71
CA LYS A 69 -5.05 -14.87 -2.04
C LYS A 69 -5.31 -13.48 -2.61
N ILE A 70 -5.70 -13.37 -3.87
CA ILE A 70 -5.87 -12.09 -4.55
C ILE A 70 -7.35 -11.75 -4.60
N VAL A 71 -7.73 -10.63 -3.98
CA VAL A 71 -9.09 -10.10 -4.04
C VAL A 71 -9.23 -9.27 -5.32
N LEU A 72 -10.11 -9.72 -6.22
CA LEU A 72 -10.43 -9.00 -7.44
C LEU A 72 -11.76 -8.24 -7.38
N GLY A 73 -12.67 -8.66 -6.50
CA GLY A 73 -13.99 -8.06 -6.41
C GLY A 73 -14.55 -8.09 -5.00
N LEU A 74 -15.30 -7.05 -4.64
CA LEU A 74 -15.89 -6.87 -3.31
C LEU A 74 -17.36 -6.50 -3.44
N ASP A 75 -18.22 -7.21 -2.73
CA ASP A 75 -19.65 -6.90 -2.62
C ASP A 75 -20.03 -6.54 -1.19
N PHE A 76 -19.85 -5.27 -0.85
CA PHE A 76 -20.33 -4.70 0.39
C PHE A 76 -21.70 -4.05 0.26
N GLY A 77 -22.49 -4.43 -0.75
CA GLY A 77 -23.82 -3.92 -0.94
C GLY A 77 -24.79 -4.37 0.17
N ASN A 78 -25.62 -3.45 0.66
CA ASN A 78 -26.63 -3.70 1.70
C ASN A 78 -26.05 -4.34 2.97
N CYS A 79 -25.02 -3.70 3.53
CA CYS A 79 -24.28 -4.17 4.70
C CYS A 79 -24.48 -3.24 5.92
N SER A 80 -25.35 -2.23 5.81
CA SER A 80 -25.57 -1.19 6.82
C SER A 80 -24.28 -0.48 7.26
N LEU A 81 -23.33 -0.32 6.33
CA LEU A 81 -22.03 0.30 6.59
C LEU A 81 -22.15 1.82 6.71
N HIS A 82 -21.70 2.36 7.85
CA HIS A 82 -21.50 3.80 8.04
C HIS A 82 -20.07 4.26 7.71
N ARG A 83 -19.13 3.32 7.64
CA ARG A 83 -17.71 3.52 7.31
C ARG A 83 -17.21 2.31 6.54
N LEU A 84 -16.10 2.48 5.82
CA LEU A 84 -15.41 1.36 5.17
C LEU A 84 -14.85 0.38 6.21
N CYS A 85 -14.72 -0.88 5.81
CA CYS A 85 -14.20 -1.95 6.65
C CYS A 85 -12.75 -1.70 7.10
N SER A 86 -12.39 -2.22 8.27
CA SER A 86 -10.99 -2.31 8.67
C SER A 86 -10.21 -3.11 7.62
N SER A 87 -8.98 -2.69 7.34
CA SER A 87 -8.10 -3.34 6.34
C SER A 87 -8.57 -3.23 4.89
N PHE A 88 -9.53 -2.34 4.57
CA PHE A 88 -9.98 -2.09 3.19
C PHE A 88 -8.81 -1.77 2.22
N GLN A 89 -7.74 -1.17 2.73
CA GLN A 89 -6.58 -0.81 1.93
C GLN A 89 -5.77 -2.02 1.42
N GLU A 90 -5.87 -3.16 2.10
CA GLU A 90 -5.12 -4.39 1.80
C GLU A 90 -5.64 -5.10 0.55
N VAL A 91 -6.82 -4.69 0.05
CA VAL A 91 -7.47 -5.24 -1.15
C VAL A 91 -7.40 -4.27 -2.33
N SER A 92 -6.35 -3.46 -2.40
CA SER A 92 -6.09 -2.50 -3.48
C SER A 92 -5.95 -3.12 -4.88
N THR A 93 -5.83 -4.45 -4.98
CA THR A 93 -5.88 -5.21 -6.23
C THR A 93 -7.29 -5.37 -6.81
N ALA A 94 -8.33 -4.94 -6.09
CA ALA A 94 -9.71 -5.10 -6.52
C ALA A 94 -9.99 -4.31 -7.82
N PHE A 95 -10.60 -4.99 -8.79
CA PHE A 95 -11.08 -4.43 -10.04
C PHE A 95 -12.51 -3.89 -9.94
N VAL A 96 -13.33 -4.49 -9.08
CA VAL A 96 -14.75 -4.14 -8.93
C VAL A 96 -15.14 -4.06 -7.47
N ILE A 97 -15.77 -2.96 -7.06
CA ILE A 97 -16.21 -2.75 -5.69
C ILE A 97 -17.66 -2.26 -5.69
N ASP A 98 -18.52 -2.95 -4.94
CA ASP A 98 -19.91 -2.59 -4.73
C ASP A 98 -20.14 -2.13 -3.28
N LEU A 99 -20.47 -0.86 -3.09
CA LEU A 99 -20.81 -0.24 -1.79
C LEU A 99 -22.28 0.21 -1.74
N THR A 100 -23.10 -0.22 -2.70
CA THR A 100 -24.49 0.23 -2.85
C THR A 100 -25.35 -0.09 -1.63
N ASP A 101 -26.48 0.59 -1.48
CA ASP A 101 -27.45 0.32 -0.41
C ASP A 101 -26.85 0.42 1.03
N ASN A 102 -25.86 1.29 1.24
CA ASN A 102 -25.30 1.57 2.57
C ASN A 102 -25.53 3.02 3.01
N PRO A 103 -25.69 3.28 4.32
CA PRO A 103 -25.82 4.63 4.90
C PRO A 103 -24.46 5.36 5.01
N LEU A 104 -23.65 5.33 3.96
CA LEU A 104 -22.37 6.05 3.90
C LEU A 104 -22.62 7.54 3.63
N GLU A 105 -22.14 8.40 4.52
CA GLU A 105 -22.28 9.86 4.37
C GLU A 105 -21.14 10.48 3.55
N SER A 106 -19.92 9.95 3.70
CA SER A 106 -18.74 10.38 2.97
C SER A 106 -17.72 9.24 2.86
N LEU A 107 -16.78 9.39 1.92
CA LEU A 107 -15.62 8.52 1.79
C LEU A 107 -14.40 9.31 2.28
N PRO A 108 -13.60 8.79 3.22
CA PRO A 108 -12.37 9.45 3.64
C PRO A 108 -11.44 9.74 2.45
N GLU A 109 -10.74 10.86 2.49
CA GLU A 109 -9.72 11.16 1.47
C GLU A 109 -8.66 10.06 1.41
N GLY A 110 -8.27 9.67 0.21
CA GLY A 110 -7.30 8.59 0.01
C GLY A 110 -7.82 7.17 0.32
N SER A 111 -9.12 6.97 0.57
CA SER A 111 -9.70 5.62 0.80
C SER A 111 -9.44 4.63 -0.34
N PHE A 112 -9.20 5.15 -1.54
CA PHE A 112 -8.91 4.37 -2.74
C PHE A 112 -7.47 4.57 -3.22
N GLN A 113 -6.56 5.03 -2.36
CA GLN A 113 -5.14 5.08 -2.68
C GLN A 113 -4.64 3.68 -3.04
N GLY A 114 -3.74 3.54 -4.01
CA GLY A 114 -3.22 2.24 -4.45
C GLY A 114 -4.20 1.37 -5.24
N PHE A 115 -5.50 1.70 -5.34
CA PHE A 115 -6.49 0.99 -6.16
C PHE A 115 -6.33 1.30 -7.65
N THR A 116 -5.14 1.04 -8.18
CA THR A 116 -4.72 1.40 -9.54
C THR A 116 -5.40 0.59 -10.63
N GLN A 117 -5.97 -0.57 -10.28
CA GLN A 117 -6.65 -1.49 -11.19
C GLN A 117 -8.19 -1.39 -11.10
N LEU A 118 -8.72 -0.46 -10.29
CA LEU A 118 -10.15 -0.33 -10.10
C LEU A 118 -10.84 0.13 -11.39
N GLN A 119 -11.70 -0.71 -11.94
CA GLN A 119 -12.44 -0.44 -13.16
C GLN A 119 -13.89 -0.07 -12.91
N THR A 120 -14.50 -0.61 -11.87
CA THR A 120 -15.92 -0.36 -11.56
C THR A 120 -16.11 -0.14 -10.08
N LEU A 121 -16.70 1.01 -9.73
CA LEU A 121 -17.07 1.35 -8.37
C LEU A 121 -18.55 1.73 -8.33
N ALA A 122 -19.35 0.93 -7.63
CA ALA A 122 -20.76 1.20 -7.40
C ALA A 122 -20.95 1.83 -6.01
N LEU A 123 -21.55 3.01 -5.96
CA LEU A 123 -21.74 3.83 -4.76
C LEU A 123 -23.22 4.16 -4.54
N PRO A 124 -23.64 4.42 -3.30
CA PRO A 124 -24.89 5.14 -3.03
C PRO A 124 -24.93 6.48 -3.79
N LEU A 125 -26.09 6.86 -4.33
CA LEU A 125 -26.26 8.04 -5.18
C LEU A 125 -25.75 9.36 -4.57
N LYS A 126 -25.84 9.48 -3.24
CA LYS A 126 -25.39 10.65 -2.46
C LYS A 126 -23.87 10.89 -2.54
N LEU A 127 -23.10 9.85 -2.84
CA LEU A 127 -21.65 9.93 -2.93
C LEU A 127 -21.23 10.20 -4.39
N ASP A 128 -20.26 11.08 -4.53
CA ASP A 128 -19.59 11.32 -5.80
C ASP A 128 -18.48 10.29 -6.05
N CYS A 129 -18.14 10.09 -7.32
CA CYS A 129 -17.03 9.24 -7.70
C CYS A 129 -15.71 9.83 -7.15
N PRO A 130 -14.82 9.02 -6.56
CA PRO A 130 -13.55 9.52 -6.04
C PRO A 130 -12.69 10.08 -7.18
N GLY A 131 -12.01 11.20 -6.92
CA GLY A 131 -11.27 11.94 -7.94
C GLY A 131 -12.12 12.85 -8.83
N GLY A 132 -13.45 12.86 -8.68
CA GLY A 132 -14.37 13.68 -9.47
C GLY A 132 -14.75 13.06 -10.81
N SER A 133 -15.60 13.75 -11.58
CA SER A 133 -16.17 13.23 -12.83
C SER A 133 -15.14 13.02 -13.93
N GLU A 134 -14.11 13.86 -14.00
CA GLU A 134 -13.13 13.87 -15.08
C GLU A 134 -12.19 12.66 -15.08
N VAL A 135 -12.09 11.98 -13.94
CA VAL A 135 -11.26 10.79 -13.74
C VAL A 135 -11.92 9.55 -14.32
N TRP A 136 -13.24 9.50 -14.42
CA TRP A 136 -13.96 8.31 -14.88
C TRP A 136 -14.40 8.49 -16.33
N LYS A 137 -14.25 7.44 -17.15
CA LYS A 137 -14.68 7.50 -18.55
C LYS A 137 -16.20 7.56 -18.66
N ASN A 138 -16.89 6.85 -17.78
CA ASN A 138 -18.34 6.79 -17.76
C ASN A 138 -18.86 6.82 -16.33
N ILE A 139 -19.86 7.66 -16.08
CA ILE A 139 -20.60 7.71 -14.83
C ILE A 139 -22.07 7.53 -15.18
N THR A 140 -22.67 6.46 -14.68
CA THR A 140 -24.09 6.17 -14.88
C THR A 140 -24.83 6.18 -13.56
N ILE A 141 -26.09 6.63 -13.60
CA ILE A 141 -26.99 6.59 -12.45
C ILE A 141 -28.00 5.48 -12.71
N GLN A 142 -28.09 4.52 -11.79
CA GLN A 142 -29.02 3.38 -11.86
C GLN A 142 -29.85 3.34 -10.59
N GLY A 143 -31.09 3.83 -10.67
CA GLY A 143 -31.95 3.98 -9.49
C GLY A 143 -31.32 4.89 -8.44
N ASN A 144 -31.08 4.37 -7.23
CA ASN A 144 -30.45 5.09 -6.12
C ASN A 144 -28.93 4.84 -6.02
N ASN A 145 -28.32 4.33 -7.09
CA ASN A 145 -26.90 4.00 -7.14
C ASN A 145 -26.19 4.79 -8.24
N ARG A 146 -24.93 5.13 -7.98
CA ARG A 146 -24.01 5.73 -8.93
C ARG A 146 -22.94 4.70 -9.30
N LEU A 147 -22.69 4.54 -10.58
CA LEU A 147 -21.69 3.62 -11.09
C LEU A 147 -20.59 4.42 -11.79
N CYS A 148 -19.38 4.34 -11.24
CA CYS A 148 -18.17 4.96 -11.79
C CYS A 148 -17.38 3.87 -12.55
N GLN A 149 -17.15 4.08 -13.85
CA GLN A 149 -16.56 3.07 -14.73
C GLN A 149 -15.36 3.60 -15.49
N ASP A 150 -14.38 2.71 -15.65
CA ASP A 150 -13.12 2.89 -16.34
C ASP A 150 -12.38 4.15 -15.89
N GLN A 151 -11.64 4.02 -14.79
CA GLN A 151 -10.73 5.06 -14.33
C GLN A 151 -9.72 5.41 -15.45
N ARG A 152 -9.55 6.72 -15.68
CA ARG A 152 -8.49 7.27 -16.51
C ARG A 152 -7.21 7.40 -15.70
N ASN A 153 -6.08 7.12 -16.34
CA ASN A 153 -4.78 7.36 -15.75
C ASN A 153 -4.53 8.89 -15.68
N PRO A 154 -4.36 9.47 -14.48
CA PRO A 154 -4.11 10.91 -14.33
C PRO A 154 -2.84 11.39 -15.06
N CYS A 155 -1.86 10.50 -15.26
CA CYS A 155 -0.61 10.80 -15.95
C CYS A 155 -0.73 10.85 -17.49
N ASN A 156 -1.87 10.45 -18.07
CA ASN A 156 -2.01 10.31 -19.53
C ASN A 156 -2.63 11.55 -20.23
N GLY A 157 -2.78 12.67 -19.50
CA GLY A 157 -3.36 13.91 -20.03
C GLY A 157 -2.36 14.78 -20.79
N SER A 158 -2.79 15.40 -21.89
CA SER A 158 -2.03 16.38 -22.69
C SER A 158 -1.85 17.75 -22.00
N GLY A 159 -2.37 17.92 -20.78
CA GLY A 159 -2.35 19.16 -20.00
C GLY A 159 -1.11 19.36 -19.14
N GLY A 160 0.10 19.14 -19.68
CA GLY A 160 1.33 19.66 -19.07
C GLY A 160 1.79 18.99 -17.77
N PHE A 161 1.56 17.69 -17.59
CA PHE A 161 2.06 16.94 -16.43
C PHE A 161 3.55 16.55 -16.53
N ASP A 162 4.25 16.95 -17.59
CA ASP A 162 5.73 16.97 -17.64
C ASP A 162 6.35 17.85 -16.54
N SER A 163 5.55 18.67 -15.83
CA SER A 163 5.98 19.57 -14.76
C SER A 163 5.66 19.11 -13.32
N LEU A 164 4.89 18.03 -13.10
CA LEU A 164 4.57 17.62 -11.72
C LEU A 164 5.65 16.76 -11.08
N CYS A 165 6.36 15.97 -11.88
CA CYS A 165 7.39 15.08 -11.38
C CYS A 165 8.79 15.69 -11.60
N PRO A 166 9.68 15.69 -10.59
CA PRO A 166 11.05 16.17 -10.75
C PRO A 166 11.83 15.36 -11.78
N GLU A 167 12.94 15.91 -12.28
CA GLU A 167 13.85 15.16 -13.15
C GLU A 167 14.30 13.84 -12.50
N GLY A 168 14.40 12.78 -13.31
CA GLY A 168 14.72 11.44 -12.82
C GLY A 168 13.54 10.71 -12.16
N SER A 169 12.31 11.21 -12.31
CA SER A 169 11.10 10.54 -11.84
C SER A 169 10.02 10.45 -12.93
N LEU A 170 9.15 9.45 -12.80
CA LEU A 170 8.04 9.18 -13.72
C LEU A 170 6.71 9.24 -12.96
N CYS A 171 5.72 9.88 -13.57
CA CYS A 171 4.36 9.89 -13.07
C CYS A 171 3.76 8.47 -13.19
N THR A 172 3.16 7.98 -12.11
CA THR A 172 2.32 6.78 -12.13
C THR A 172 1.01 7.03 -11.38
N SER A 173 -0.02 6.25 -11.72
CA SER A 173 -1.33 6.28 -11.05
C SER A 173 -1.20 5.69 -9.64
N ASP A 174 -1.89 6.30 -8.67
CA ASP A 174 -1.98 5.81 -7.28
C ASP A 174 -3.45 5.63 -6.84
N GLY A 175 -4.35 5.35 -7.80
CA GLY A 175 -5.78 5.17 -7.56
C GLY A 175 -6.64 6.26 -8.21
N PRO A 176 -7.96 6.28 -7.97
CA PRO A 176 -8.88 7.20 -8.64
C PRO A 176 -8.56 8.67 -8.37
N GLY A 177 -8.05 9.37 -9.39
CA GLY A 177 -7.68 10.77 -9.32
C GLY A 177 -6.39 11.06 -8.54
N LEU A 178 -5.64 10.02 -8.19
CA LEU A 178 -4.39 10.12 -7.44
C LEU A 178 -3.21 9.74 -8.34
N SER A 179 -2.12 10.49 -8.22
CA SER A 179 -0.87 10.25 -8.94
C SER A 179 0.31 10.36 -7.98
N GLN A 180 1.35 9.57 -8.22
CA GLN A 180 2.61 9.62 -7.49
C GLN A 180 3.79 9.66 -8.46
N CYS A 181 4.91 10.24 -8.03
CA CYS A 181 6.14 10.27 -8.81
C CYS A 181 7.10 9.21 -8.25
N LEU A 182 7.44 8.21 -9.08
CA LEU A 182 8.42 7.18 -8.72
C LEU A 182 9.76 7.50 -9.38
N CYS A 183 10.85 7.26 -8.66
CA CYS A 183 12.18 7.46 -9.23
C CYS A 183 12.45 6.41 -10.32
N VAL A 184 13.06 6.88 -11.41
CA VAL A 184 13.53 6.01 -12.49
C VAL A 184 14.98 5.66 -12.20
N ASP A 185 15.36 4.40 -12.35
CA ASP A 185 16.76 4.00 -12.20
C ASP A 185 17.67 4.82 -13.14
N PRO A 186 18.83 5.32 -12.67
CA PRO A 186 19.52 5.04 -11.40
C PRO A 186 19.20 6.02 -10.24
N TYR A 187 18.17 6.85 -10.38
CA TYR A 187 17.81 7.87 -9.39
C TYR A 187 17.05 7.26 -8.21
N HIS A 188 17.34 7.73 -7.00
CA HIS A 188 16.66 7.27 -5.78
C HIS A 188 16.68 8.34 -4.67
N GLY A 189 16.04 8.02 -3.55
CA GLY A 189 15.96 8.89 -2.38
C GLY A 189 14.89 9.99 -2.50
N TYR A 190 14.93 10.95 -1.58
CA TYR A 190 13.96 12.05 -1.57
C TYR A 190 14.03 12.87 -2.86
N LYS A 191 12.89 12.99 -3.55
CA LYS A 191 12.74 13.67 -4.85
C LYS A 191 13.67 13.18 -5.96
N CYS A 192 14.17 11.94 -5.86
CA CYS A 192 14.99 11.31 -6.90
C CYS A 192 16.30 12.08 -7.22
N LEU A 193 16.84 12.82 -6.25
CA LEU A 193 18.03 13.66 -6.46
C LEU A 193 19.36 12.91 -6.32
N ARG A 194 19.36 11.64 -5.89
CA ARG A 194 20.58 10.87 -5.66
C ARG A 194 20.79 9.87 -6.78
N GLN A 195 22.04 9.77 -7.23
CA GLN A 195 22.49 8.79 -8.20
C GLN A 195 23.76 8.10 -7.67
N GLY A 196 23.87 6.80 -7.92
CA GLY A 196 25.02 5.99 -7.48
C GLY A 196 25.01 5.61 -6.00
N ASN A 197 26.03 4.90 -5.54
CA ASN A 197 26.11 4.43 -4.17
C ASN A 197 26.70 5.48 -3.23
N PHE A 198 26.08 5.67 -2.07
CA PHE A 198 26.70 6.47 -1.01
C PHE A 198 28.02 5.83 -0.57
N PRO A 199 29.15 6.56 -0.53
CA PRO A 199 30.46 5.98 -0.22
C PRO A 199 30.60 5.72 1.29
N TYR A 200 29.91 4.68 1.78
CA TYR A 200 29.83 4.33 3.20
C TYR A 200 31.19 4.17 3.88
N LEU A 201 32.15 3.54 3.20
CA LEU A 201 33.49 3.31 3.74
C LEU A 201 34.24 4.63 3.98
N LEU A 202 34.09 5.60 3.08
CA LEU A 202 34.74 6.90 3.22
C LEU A 202 34.07 7.72 4.34
N PHE A 203 32.75 7.72 4.39
CA PHE A 203 32.00 8.45 5.43
C PHE A 203 32.23 7.85 6.83
N PHE A 204 31.98 6.56 7.02
CA PHE A 204 32.17 5.90 8.32
C PHE A 204 33.65 5.75 8.69
N GLY A 205 34.53 5.57 7.72
CA GLY A 205 35.97 5.51 7.95
C GLY A 205 36.51 6.85 8.47
N THR A 206 36.15 7.97 7.83
CA THR A 206 36.56 9.30 8.30
C THR A 206 35.95 9.64 9.66
N LEU A 207 34.66 9.38 9.86
CA LEU A 207 33.97 9.64 11.12
C LEU A 207 34.55 8.80 12.26
N GLY A 208 34.83 7.52 12.01
CA GLY A 208 35.49 6.62 12.94
C GLY A 208 36.90 7.08 13.31
N ALA A 209 37.73 7.45 12.32
CA ALA A 209 39.09 7.93 12.56
C ALA A 209 39.13 9.23 13.37
N ILE A 210 38.27 10.21 13.05
CA ILE A 210 38.18 11.46 13.82
C ILE A 210 37.75 11.17 15.26
N THR A 211 36.77 10.28 15.45
CA THR A 211 36.27 9.92 16.78
C THR A 211 37.33 9.21 17.62
N THR A 212 38.11 8.30 17.04
CA THR A 212 39.19 7.61 17.77
C THR A 212 40.32 8.54 18.13
N ILE A 213 40.72 9.44 17.21
CA ILE A 213 41.74 10.47 17.47
C ILE A 213 41.29 11.39 18.60
N LEU A 214 40.07 11.94 18.53
CA LEU A 214 39.53 12.81 19.58
C LEU A 214 39.43 12.08 20.92
N SER A 215 38.97 10.83 20.93
CA SER A 215 38.89 10.02 22.15
C SER A 215 40.28 9.76 22.75
N ALA A 216 41.28 9.47 21.93
CA ALA A 216 42.66 9.29 22.37
C ALA A 216 43.25 10.60 22.92
N LEU A 217 43.01 11.73 22.25
CA LEU A 217 43.45 13.05 22.72
C LEU A 217 42.80 13.43 24.05
N LEU A 218 41.49 13.24 24.19
CA LEU A 218 40.76 13.46 25.43
C LEU A 218 41.29 12.55 26.54
N TRP A 219 41.52 11.27 26.24
CA TRP A 219 42.11 10.32 27.19
C TRP A 219 43.49 10.75 27.66
N ILE A 220 44.39 11.12 26.75
CA ILE A 220 45.75 11.53 27.09
C ILE A 220 45.74 12.82 27.92
N THR A 221 44.96 13.82 27.52
CA THR A 221 44.94 15.13 28.18
C THR A 221 44.21 15.10 29.53
N GLN A 222 43.05 14.45 29.62
CA GLN A 222 42.27 14.39 30.86
C GLN A 222 42.88 13.40 31.87
N ARG A 223 43.38 12.23 31.43
CA ARG A 223 43.97 11.24 32.35
C ARG A 223 45.34 11.65 32.88
N ARG A 224 46.08 12.51 32.16
CA ARG A 224 47.31 13.14 32.67
C ARG A 224 47.06 14.15 33.79
N LYS A 225 45.88 14.79 33.82
CA LYS A 225 45.49 15.72 34.89
C LYS A 225 44.94 15.05 36.15
N ALA A 226 44.63 13.75 36.10
CA ALA A 226 44.15 12.98 37.25
C ALA A 226 45.28 12.34 38.09
N LYS A 227 46.57 12.52 37.73
CA LYS A 227 47.73 11.92 38.42
C LYS A 227 48.55 12.91 39.27
N THR A 228 47.91 13.97 39.79
CA THR A 228 48.55 14.94 40.69
C THR A 228 47.79 15.04 42.02
N PHE A 229 47.84 13.96 42.80
CA PHE A 229 47.57 13.95 44.24
C PHE A 229 48.61 13.06 44.93
#